data_AF-A0A8B4Q9I7-F1
#
_entry.id   AF-A0A8B4Q9I7-F1
#
_cell.length_a   1.000
_cell.length_b   1.000
_cell.length_c   1.000
_cell.angle_alpha   90.00
_cell.angle_beta   90.00
_cell.angle_gamma   90.00
#
_symmetry.space_group_name_H-M   'P 1'
#
loop_
_entity.id
_entity.type
_entity.pdbx_description
1 polymer ?
#
loop_
_entity_poly.entity_id
_entity_poly.type
_entity_poly.pdbx_seq_one_letter_code
_entity_poly.pdbx_strand_id
1 'polypeptide(L)'
;MAIRYPNGRKYTPPNNTSVGQTTKKKKMDPTYSNRGKSLEDKIDETNQYYLSANIAVIHKKPVPVQIVKVEYPSRSAAVIREAYFRTPSTTDYNGVYKGHYIDFDAKETKNKTSFPLKNVHLHQVIHMRAAVEQGGICFLLVQFTTLERFFILPFDVLNQAWIGMDNGERKSIPFEVFEKEAIEVKEGYVPQLDYLKAITALLPI
;
A
#
# COMPACT_ATOMS: atom_id res chain seq x y z
N MET A 1 -27.40 39.01 -47.05
CA MET A 1 -26.85 40.13 -46.26
C MET A 1 -26.30 39.59 -44.95
N ALA A 2 -25.03 39.86 -44.62
CA ALA A 2 -24.38 39.31 -43.42
C ALA A 2 -24.54 40.28 -42.24
N ILE A 3 -25.20 39.85 -41.16
CA ILE A 3 -25.32 40.63 -39.93
C ILE A 3 -23.95 40.66 -39.24
N ARG A 4 -23.40 41.85 -39.01
CA ARG A 4 -22.13 42.08 -38.30
C ARG A 4 -22.40 42.83 -37.01
N TYR A 5 -21.73 42.44 -35.92
CA TYR A 5 -21.82 43.16 -34.65
C TYR A 5 -20.93 44.41 -34.67
N PRO A 6 -21.22 45.43 -33.82
CA PRO A 6 -20.47 46.70 -33.75
C PRO A 6 -18.96 46.55 -33.50
N ASN A 7 -18.51 45.38 -33.05
CA ASN A 7 -17.12 45.08 -32.73
C ASN A 7 -16.41 44.30 -33.88
N GLY A 8 -16.97 44.32 -35.08
CA GLY A 8 -16.34 43.80 -36.31
C GLY A 8 -16.34 42.28 -36.50
N ARG A 9 -16.80 41.50 -35.52
CA ARG A 9 -16.88 40.03 -35.63
C ARG A 9 -18.13 39.59 -36.41
N LYS A 10 -17.94 38.64 -37.33
CA LYS A 10 -19.03 38.05 -38.13
C LYS A 10 -19.84 37.05 -37.28
N TYR A 11 -21.16 37.14 -37.35
CA TYR A 11 -22.05 36.18 -36.70
C TYR A 11 -22.01 34.81 -37.38
N THR A 12 -21.86 33.74 -36.60
CA THR A 12 -22.00 32.35 -37.05
C THR A 12 -23.06 31.67 -36.18
N PRO A 13 -24.15 31.14 -36.75
CA PRO A 13 -25.19 30.45 -35.98
C PRO A 13 -24.71 29.05 -35.55
N PRO A 14 -25.09 28.55 -34.35
CA PRO A 14 -24.73 27.20 -33.91
C PRO A 14 -25.58 26.13 -34.60
N ASN A 15 -24.92 25.12 -35.21
CA ASN A 15 -25.57 23.94 -35.77
C ASN A 15 -25.99 22.96 -34.66
N ASN A 16 -27.29 22.68 -34.57
CA ASN A 16 -27.87 21.62 -33.75
C ASN A 16 -28.31 20.45 -34.63
N THR A 17 -27.58 19.32 -34.57
CA THR A 17 -28.16 17.98 -34.83
C THR A 17 -27.41 16.86 -34.11
N SER A 18 -28.01 16.44 -32.99
CA SER A 18 -28.21 15.07 -32.47
C SER A 18 -27.04 14.10 -32.15
N VAL A 19 -26.95 13.81 -30.84
CA VAL A 19 -26.81 12.48 -30.16
C VAL A 19 -25.40 11.87 -30.04
N GLY A 20 -24.89 11.90 -28.80
CA GLY A 20 -23.74 11.12 -28.32
C GLY A 20 -23.33 11.58 -26.91
N GLN A 21 -23.66 10.77 -25.91
CA GLN A 21 -23.51 11.04 -24.47
C GLN A 21 -22.15 11.65 -24.09
N THR A 22 -22.15 12.87 -23.55
CA THR A 22 -20.99 13.44 -22.86
C THR A 22 -21.19 13.38 -21.36
N THR A 23 -20.35 12.55 -20.75
CA THR A 23 -20.14 12.36 -19.32
C THR A 23 -20.14 13.69 -18.56
N LYS A 24 -21.04 13.82 -17.58
CA LYS A 24 -20.97 14.87 -16.55
C LYS A 24 -19.57 14.82 -15.92
N LYS A 25 -18.72 15.81 -16.21
CA LYS A 25 -17.51 16.07 -15.42
C LYS A 25 -17.96 16.35 -13.99
N LYS A 26 -17.81 15.35 -13.12
CA LYS A 26 -18.02 15.50 -11.69
C LYS A 26 -17.01 16.56 -11.23
N LYS A 27 -17.50 17.73 -10.83
CA LYS A 27 -16.67 18.69 -10.07
C LYS A 27 -16.16 17.90 -8.85
N MET A 28 -14.84 17.87 -8.65
CA MET A 28 -14.29 17.44 -7.37
C MET A 28 -14.81 18.42 -6.33
N ASP A 29 -15.73 17.96 -5.49
CA ASP A 29 -16.09 18.68 -4.29
C ASP A 29 -14.82 18.82 -3.42
N PRO A 30 -14.50 20.02 -2.89
CA PRO A 30 -13.36 20.22 -2.01
C PRO A 30 -13.60 19.67 -0.59
N THR A 31 -14.68 18.91 -0.36
CA THR A 31 -15.09 18.34 0.93
C THR A 31 -14.55 16.93 1.19
N TYR A 32 -13.38 16.60 0.63
CA TYR A 32 -12.62 15.39 1.00
C TYR A 32 -11.33 15.67 1.75
N SER A 33 -11.15 16.89 2.25
CA SER A 33 -9.90 17.34 2.89
C SER A 33 -9.66 16.83 4.33
N ASN A 34 -10.41 15.85 4.85
CA ASN A 34 -10.25 15.36 6.23
C ASN A 34 -10.47 13.84 6.41
N ARG A 35 -10.27 13.03 5.37
CA ARG A 35 -10.07 11.58 5.63
C ARG A 35 -8.64 11.41 6.11
N GLY A 36 -8.47 10.77 7.28
CA GLY A 36 -7.14 10.47 7.82
C GLY A 36 -6.24 9.79 6.79
N LYS A 37 -4.92 9.91 7.00
CA LYS A 37 -3.90 9.26 6.16
C LYS A 37 -4.16 7.75 6.03
N SER A 38 -3.95 7.20 4.84
CA SER A 38 -4.03 5.75 4.64
C SER A 38 -2.94 5.02 5.43
N LEU A 39 -3.06 3.71 5.64
CA LEU A 39 -2.00 2.93 6.29
C LEU A 39 -0.66 3.10 5.58
N GLU A 40 -0.69 3.10 4.25
CA GLU A 40 0.49 3.32 3.40
C GLU A 40 1.12 4.68 3.65
N ASP A 41 0.34 5.77 3.63
CA ASP A 41 0.86 7.12 3.89
C ASP A 41 1.52 7.21 5.27
N LYS A 42 0.94 6.56 6.29
CA LYS A 42 1.50 6.53 7.66
C LYS A 42 2.82 5.77 7.71
N ILE A 43 2.92 4.65 6.99
CA ILE A 43 4.15 3.85 6.89
C ILE A 43 5.23 4.64 6.16
N ASP A 44 4.91 5.27 5.04
CA ASP A 44 5.88 6.02 4.23
C ASP A 44 6.45 7.22 4.99
N GLU A 45 5.60 7.98 5.70
CA GLU A 45 6.06 9.07 6.57
C GLU A 45 6.91 8.55 7.73
N THR A 46 6.52 7.43 8.34
CA THR A 46 7.31 6.79 9.41
C THR A 46 8.67 6.31 8.88
N ASN A 47 8.71 5.71 7.69
CA ASN A 47 9.96 5.28 7.06
C ASN A 47 10.88 6.46 6.74
N GLN A 48 10.31 7.57 6.26
CA GLN A 48 11.06 8.80 6.01
C GLN A 48 11.62 9.40 7.32
N TYR A 49 10.83 9.36 8.39
CA TYR A 49 11.31 9.73 9.73
C TYR A 49 12.48 8.85 10.16
N TYR A 50 12.37 7.52 10.09
CA TYR A 50 13.46 6.62 10.47
C TYR A 50 14.74 6.88 9.67
N LEU A 51 14.61 7.12 8.37
CA LEU A 51 15.75 7.42 7.51
C LEU A 51 16.42 8.74 7.90
N SER A 52 15.63 9.82 8.03
CA SER A 52 16.16 11.16 8.36
C SER A 52 16.79 11.22 9.76
N ALA A 53 16.29 10.40 10.69
CA ALA A 53 16.80 10.28 12.05
C ALA A 53 17.93 9.24 12.21
N ASN A 54 18.39 8.60 11.12
CA ASN A 54 19.39 7.52 11.13
C ASN A 54 19.02 6.33 12.05
N ILE A 55 17.73 5.99 12.15
CA ILE A 55 17.22 4.89 12.98
C ILE A 55 17.21 3.57 12.18
N ALA A 56 16.68 3.61 10.95
CA ALA A 56 16.59 2.47 10.06
C ALA A 56 16.52 2.94 8.60
N VAL A 57 16.85 2.05 7.66
CA VAL A 57 16.75 2.30 6.22
C VAL A 57 15.74 1.32 5.65
N ILE A 58 14.50 1.75 5.48
CA ILE A 58 13.38 0.93 5.02
C ILE A 58 12.65 1.66 3.89
N HIS A 59 12.33 0.94 2.81
CA HIS A 59 11.69 1.50 1.63
C HIS A 59 10.55 0.61 1.12
N LYS A 60 9.59 1.25 0.47
CA LYS A 60 8.58 0.57 -0.34
C LYS A 60 9.18 0.20 -1.71
N LYS A 61 8.95 -1.03 -2.15
CA LYS A 61 9.28 -1.49 -3.50
C LYS A 61 8.30 -0.88 -4.51
N PRO A 62 8.78 -0.40 -5.66
CA PRO A 62 7.90 0.13 -6.70
C PRO A 62 7.03 -0.99 -7.28
N VAL A 63 5.85 -0.61 -7.77
CA VAL A 63 4.93 -1.55 -8.43
C VAL A 63 5.62 -2.18 -9.64
N PRO A 64 5.68 -3.53 -9.73
CA PRO A 64 6.36 -4.19 -10.83
C PRO A 64 5.60 -4.01 -12.13
N VAL A 65 6.25 -3.36 -13.09
CA VAL A 65 5.75 -3.14 -14.45
C VAL A 65 6.72 -3.70 -15.47
N GLN A 66 6.22 -4.41 -16.47
CA GLN A 66 6.98 -4.76 -17.65
C GLN A 66 6.81 -3.67 -18.69
N ILE A 67 7.88 -2.97 -18.98
CA ILE A 67 7.93 -1.96 -20.03
C ILE A 67 8.08 -2.67 -21.38
N VAL A 68 7.19 -2.34 -22.33
CA VAL A 68 7.19 -2.92 -23.68
C VAL A 68 7.64 -1.91 -24.71
N LYS A 69 7.17 -0.67 -24.60
CA LYS A 69 7.53 0.40 -25.54
C LYS A 69 7.94 1.67 -24.80
N VAL A 70 9.11 2.19 -25.16
CA VAL A 70 9.64 3.47 -24.68
C VAL A 70 9.96 4.35 -25.88
N GLU A 71 9.64 5.63 -25.77
CA GLU A 71 10.04 6.67 -26.70
C GLU A 71 11.00 7.66 -26.04
N TYR A 72 11.94 8.20 -26.81
CA TYR A 72 12.96 9.14 -26.34
C TYR A 72 12.84 10.46 -27.13
N PRO A 73 11.94 11.37 -26.73
CA PRO A 73 11.76 12.64 -27.45
C PRO A 73 12.99 13.57 -27.35
N SER A 74 13.84 13.40 -26.34
CA SER A 74 15.12 14.11 -26.20
C SER A 74 16.12 13.27 -25.39
N ARG A 75 17.40 13.68 -25.35
CA ARG A 75 18.43 12.98 -24.54
C ARG A 75 18.15 12.98 -23.04
N SER A 76 17.31 13.89 -22.54
CA SER A 76 16.99 14.05 -21.12
C SER A 76 15.62 13.47 -20.73
N ALA A 77 14.90 12.84 -21.67
CA ALA A 77 13.54 12.39 -21.43
C ALA A 77 13.27 11.02 -22.06
N ALA A 78 12.65 10.15 -21.27
CA ALA A 78 12.13 8.87 -21.69
C ALA A 78 10.64 8.80 -21.34
N VAL A 79 9.82 8.32 -22.27
CA VAL A 79 8.37 8.19 -22.10
C VAL A 79 7.99 6.73 -22.32
N ILE A 80 7.48 6.08 -21.27
CA ILE A 80 6.89 4.74 -21.38
C ILE A 80 5.55 4.89 -22.09
N ARG A 81 5.41 4.26 -23.27
CA ARG A 81 4.17 4.27 -24.08
C ARG A 81 3.30 3.06 -23.83
N GLU A 82 3.92 1.94 -23.52
CA GLU A 82 3.23 0.68 -23.27
C GLU A 82 3.94 -0.10 -22.18
N ALA A 83 3.17 -0.50 -21.16
CA ALA A 83 3.64 -1.34 -20.08
C ALA A 83 2.48 -2.21 -19.56
N TYR A 84 2.83 -3.38 -19.04
CA TYR A 84 1.88 -4.30 -18.42
C TYR A 84 2.26 -4.49 -16.95
N PHE A 85 1.27 -4.48 -16.06
CA PHE A 85 1.49 -4.86 -14.67
C PHE A 85 1.96 -6.31 -14.58
N ARG A 86 2.92 -6.57 -13.70
CA ARG A 86 3.34 -7.92 -13.34
C ARG A 86 2.83 -8.25 -11.95
N THR A 87 2.58 -9.53 -11.70
CA THR A 87 2.31 -10.00 -10.34
C THR A 87 3.60 -9.85 -9.53
N PRO A 88 3.56 -9.21 -8.36
CA PRO A 88 4.71 -9.16 -7.48
C PRO A 88 5.11 -10.56 -7.03
N SER A 89 6.42 -10.78 -6.87
CA SER A 89 6.97 -12.02 -6.31
C SER A 89 7.34 -11.90 -4.83
N THR A 90 7.34 -10.68 -4.30
CA THR A 90 7.78 -10.36 -2.93
C THR A 90 6.76 -9.47 -2.23
N THR A 91 6.96 -9.26 -0.94
CA THR A 91 6.32 -8.21 -0.13
C THR A 91 6.69 -6.80 -0.58
N ASP A 92 5.93 -5.82 -0.10
CA ASP A 92 6.01 -4.42 -0.53
C ASP A 92 7.11 -3.61 0.17
N TYR A 93 7.49 -3.91 1.42
CA TYR A 93 8.48 -3.11 2.16
C TYR A 93 9.66 -3.97 2.59
N ASN A 94 10.87 -3.43 2.49
CA ASN A 94 12.04 -4.04 3.08
C ASN A 94 13.13 -3.04 3.42
N GLY A 95 14.12 -3.49 4.19
CA GLY A 95 15.22 -2.63 4.61
C GLY A 95 16.11 -3.26 5.67
N VAL A 96 16.83 -2.40 6.38
CA VAL A 96 17.77 -2.78 7.44
C VAL A 96 17.50 -1.97 8.70
N TYR A 97 17.47 -2.67 9.84
CA TYR A 97 17.41 -2.08 11.17
C TYR A 97 18.38 -2.84 12.09
N LYS A 98 19.32 -2.11 12.73
CA LYS A 98 20.36 -2.69 13.61
C LYS A 98 21.12 -3.88 13.01
N GLY A 99 21.38 -3.87 11.70
CA GLY A 99 22.09 -4.94 10.99
C GLY A 99 21.22 -6.13 10.59
N HIS A 100 19.93 -6.14 10.92
CA HIS A 100 19.00 -7.20 10.53
C HIS A 100 18.18 -6.78 9.30
N TYR A 101 17.96 -7.75 8.40
CA TYR A 101 17.05 -7.61 7.28
C TYR A 101 15.61 -7.57 7.78
N ILE A 102 14.88 -6.50 7.43
CA ILE A 102 13.47 -6.31 7.76
C ILE A 102 12.67 -6.41 6.46
N ASP A 103 11.56 -7.15 6.48
CA ASP A 103 10.72 -7.35 5.30
C ASP A 103 9.26 -7.55 5.71
N PHE A 104 8.35 -6.72 5.19
CA PHE A 104 6.95 -6.78 5.59
C PHE A 104 6.00 -6.30 4.49
N ASP A 105 4.73 -6.61 4.70
CA ASP A 105 3.62 -6.11 3.91
C ASP A 105 2.56 -5.49 4.84
N ALA A 106 1.84 -4.50 4.33
CA ALA A 106 0.81 -3.77 5.06
C ALA A 106 -0.58 -4.16 4.57
N LYS A 107 -1.47 -4.56 5.49
CA LYS A 107 -2.83 -4.99 5.16
C LYS A 107 -3.85 -4.30 6.03
N GLU A 108 -5.00 -3.97 5.44
CA GLU A 108 -6.12 -3.39 6.14
C GLU A 108 -7.31 -4.37 6.15
N THR A 109 -8.10 -4.37 7.23
CA THR A 109 -9.37 -5.07 7.30
C THR A 109 -10.42 -4.22 8.01
N LYS A 110 -11.64 -4.22 7.46
CA LYS A 110 -12.82 -3.62 8.11
C LYS A 110 -13.52 -4.57 9.07
N ASN A 111 -13.19 -5.86 9.01
CA ASN A 111 -13.78 -6.86 9.89
C ASN A 111 -13.30 -6.63 11.33
N LYS A 112 -14.20 -6.74 12.30
CA LYS A 112 -13.91 -6.49 13.73
C LYS A 112 -13.44 -7.74 14.47
N THR A 113 -13.77 -8.93 13.97
CA THR A 113 -13.58 -10.19 14.71
C THR A 113 -12.49 -11.08 14.12
N SER A 114 -11.99 -10.78 12.92
CA SER A 114 -10.91 -11.56 12.30
C SER A 114 -10.27 -10.85 11.11
N PHE A 115 -9.06 -11.27 10.79
CA PHE A 115 -8.33 -10.92 9.57
C PHE A 115 -8.45 -12.06 8.54
N PRO A 116 -9.11 -11.84 7.38
CA PRO A 116 -9.24 -12.87 6.35
C PRO A 116 -7.89 -13.20 5.67
N LEU A 117 -7.49 -14.48 5.63
CA LEU A 117 -6.22 -14.90 5.01
C LEU A 117 -6.17 -14.66 3.50
N LYS A 118 -7.34 -14.56 2.84
CA LYS A 118 -7.44 -14.17 1.41
C LYS A 118 -6.86 -12.79 1.10
N ASN A 119 -6.64 -11.95 2.11
CA ASN A 119 -6.00 -10.64 1.97
C ASN A 119 -4.47 -10.75 1.82
N VAL A 120 -3.91 -11.94 2.05
CA VAL A 120 -2.49 -12.26 1.86
C VAL A 120 -2.38 -13.19 0.65
N HIS A 121 -1.41 -12.91 -0.22
CA HIS A 121 -1.19 -13.72 -1.40
C HIS A 121 -0.13 -14.79 -1.16
N LEU A 122 -0.30 -15.97 -1.79
CA LEU A 122 0.60 -17.12 -1.62
C LEU A 122 2.08 -16.77 -1.87
N HIS A 123 2.38 -15.97 -2.90
CA HIS A 123 3.75 -15.57 -3.21
C HIS A 123 4.42 -14.80 -2.06
N GLN A 124 3.64 -14.05 -1.27
CA GLN A 124 4.13 -13.27 -0.12
C GLN A 124 4.53 -14.22 1.01
N VAL A 125 3.69 -15.22 1.30
CA VAL A 125 3.97 -16.24 2.32
C VAL A 125 5.20 -17.06 1.95
N ILE A 126 5.33 -17.46 0.68
CA ILE A 126 6.51 -18.19 0.17
C ILE A 126 7.77 -17.33 0.32
N HIS A 127 7.71 -16.06 -0.09
CA HIS A 127 8.82 -15.11 0.04
C HIS A 127 9.24 -14.89 1.49
N MET A 128 8.27 -14.60 2.38
CA MET A 128 8.54 -14.39 3.80
C MET A 128 9.13 -15.64 4.46
N ARG A 129 8.66 -16.84 4.09
CA ARG A 129 9.22 -18.10 4.59
C ARG A 129 10.69 -18.23 4.22
N ALA A 130 11.03 -18.04 2.94
CA ALA A 130 12.41 -18.11 2.46
C ALA A 130 13.30 -17.04 3.12
N ALA A 131 12.78 -15.83 3.34
CA ALA A 131 13.52 -14.77 4.02
C ALA A 131 13.78 -15.08 5.50
N VAL A 132 12.80 -15.60 6.23
CA VAL A 132 12.95 -16.03 7.63
C VAL A 132 13.93 -17.19 7.78
N GLU A 133 13.92 -18.14 6.84
CA GLU A 133 14.91 -19.24 6.80
C GLU A 133 16.36 -18.74 6.67
N GLN A 134 16.57 -17.54 6.13
CA GLN A 134 17.89 -16.87 6.04
C GLN A 134 18.16 -15.91 7.21
N GLY A 135 17.33 -15.90 8.25
CA GLY A 135 17.46 -15.03 9.41
C GLY A 135 16.86 -13.62 9.23
N GLY A 136 16.04 -13.42 8.20
CA GLY A 136 15.26 -12.18 8.02
C GLY A 136 14.12 -12.05 9.02
N ILE A 137 13.76 -10.82 9.37
CA ILE A 137 12.63 -10.52 10.25
C ILE A 137 11.44 -10.16 9.36
N CYS A 138 10.48 -11.08 9.29
CA CYS A 138 9.27 -10.91 8.49
C CYS A 138 8.01 -10.79 9.34
N PHE A 139 7.10 -9.90 8.94
CA PHE A 139 5.81 -9.69 9.59
C PHE A 139 4.79 -9.07 8.64
N LEU A 140 3.52 -9.06 9.04
CA LEU A 140 2.50 -8.19 8.44
C LEU A 140 2.19 -7.04 9.39
N LEU A 141 2.11 -5.82 8.85
CA LEU A 141 1.55 -4.68 9.56
C LEU A 141 0.06 -4.60 9.24
N VAL A 142 -0.79 -5.00 10.18
CA VAL A 142 -2.23 -5.15 9.97
C VAL A 142 -3.00 -4.04 10.69
N GLN A 143 -3.83 -3.31 9.96
CA GLN A 143 -4.78 -2.36 10.54
C GLN A 143 -6.20 -2.93 10.54
N PHE A 144 -6.80 -2.98 11.72
CA PHE A 144 -8.24 -3.17 11.88
C PHE A 144 -8.92 -1.81 11.80
N THR A 145 -9.27 -1.37 10.59
CA THR A 145 -9.68 0.02 10.31
C THR A 145 -10.89 0.46 11.11
N THR A 146 -11.84 -0.46 11.36
CA THR A 146 -13.07 -0.17 12.13
C THR A 146 -12.81 -0.12 13.63
N LEU A 147 -11.72 -0.72 14.10
CA LEU A 147 -11.30 -0.70 15.50
C LEU A 147 -10.23 0.37 15.76
N GLU A 148 -9.66 0.97 14.72
CA GLU A 148 -8.55 1.92 14.78
C GLU A 148 -7.32 1.35 15.51
N ARG A 149 -7.08 0.04 15.34
CA ARG A 149 -5.95 -0.68 15.97
C ARG A 149 -4.98 -1.21 14.91
N PHE A 150 -3.69 -1.18 15.24
CA PHE A 150 -2.60 -1.61 14.37
C PHE A 150 -1.81 -2.69 15.07
N PHE A 151 -1.41 -3.72 14.33
CA PHE A 151 -0.68 -4.86 14.87
C PHE A 151 0.48 -5.23 13.96
N ILE A 152 1.60 -5.61 14.57
CA ILE A 152 2.64 -6.39 13.94
C ILE A 152 2.29 -7.85 14.18
N LEU A 153 1.87 -8.54 13.12
CA LEU A 153 1.65 -9.99 13.11
C LEU A 153 2.96 -10.66 12.68
N PRO A 154 3.69 -11.31 13.59
CA PRO A 154 4.92 -12.01 13.25
C PRO A 154 4.68 -13.13 12.23
N PHE A 155 5.68 -13.43 11.39
CA PHE A 155 5.52 -14.40 10.30
C PHE A 155 5.21 -15.82 10.79
N ASP A 156 5.72 -16.25 11.93
CA ASP A 156 5.41 -17.57 12.52
C ASP A 156 3.91 -17.74 12.78
N VAL A 157 3.25 -16.74 13.37
CA VAL A 157 1.79 -16.73 13.59
C VAL A 157 1.04 -16.78 12.26
N LEU A 158 1.46 -15.98 11.27
CA LEU A 158 0.89 -16.03 9.92
C LEU A 158 1.06 -17.41 9.28
N ASN A 159 2.25 -18.00 9.40
CA ASN A 159 2.62 -19.26 8.78
C ASN A 159 1.84 -20.43 9.39
N GLN A 160 1.64 -20.43 10.72
CA GLN A 160 0.78 -21.40 11.40
C GLN A 160 -0.65 -21.31 10.90
N ALA A 161 -1.23 -20.11 10.83
CA ALA A 161 -2.58 -19.90 10.32
C ALA A 161 -2.72 -20.30 8.84
N TRP A 162 -1.68 -20.05 8.04
CA TRP A 162 -1.65 -20.43 6.63
C TRP A 162 -1.64 -21.95 6.43
N ILE A 163 -0.78 -22.66 7.16
CA ILE A 163 -0.73 -24.13 7.14
C ILE A 163 -2.04 -24.74 7.64
N GLY A 164 -2.62 -24.19 8.72
CA GLY A 164 -3.93 -24.62 9.22
C GLY A 164 -5.02 -24.46 8.16
N MET A 165 -5.05 -23.32 7.45
CA MET A 165 -5.99 -23.08 6.35
C MET A 165 -5.85 -24.13 5.22
N ASP A 166 -4.62 -24.46 4.82
CA ASP A 166 -4.35 -25.47 3.80
C ASP A 166 -4.77 -26.88 4.26
N ASN A 167 -4.71 -27.15 5.57
CA ASN A 167 -5.19 -28.38 6.19
C ASN A 167 -6.71 -28.39 6.45
N GLY A 168 -7.44 -27.37 5.99
CA GLY A 168 -8.91 -27.30 6.09
C GLY A 168 -9.44 -26.63 7.35
N GLU A 169 -8.60 -25.97 8.14
CA GLU A 169 -9.02 -25.16 9.28
C GLU A 169 -9.59 -23.78 8.83
N ARG A 170 -9.57 -22.79 9.72
CA ARG A 170 -10.16 -21.47 9.49
C ARG A 170 -9.42 -20.72 8.38
N LYS A 171 -10.18 -20.04 7.51
CA LYS A 171 -9.65 -19.17 6.42
C LYS A 171 -9.41 -17.72 6.87
N SER A 172 -9.27 -17.51 8.17
CA SER A 172 -9.05 -16.21 8.80
C SER A 172 -8.38 -16.38 10.15
N ILE A 173 -7.64 -15.35 10.56
CA ILE A 173 -7.01 -15.24 11.88
C ILE A 173 -7.98 -14.49 12.80
N PRO A 174 -8.50 -15.11 13.88
CA PRO A 174 -9.38 -14.44 14.84
C PRO A 174 -8.71 -13.22 15.48
N PHE A 175 -9.50 -12.21 15.83
CA PHE A 175 -8.98 -10.99 16.46
C PHE A 175 -8.28 -11.28 17.79
N GLU A 176 -8.76 -12.27 18.53
CA GLU A 176 -8.19 -12.71 19.80
C GLU A 176 -6.76 -13.24 19.63
N VAL A 177 -6.42 -13.79 18.46
CA VAL A 177 -5.04 -14.20 18.14
C VAL A 177 -4.15 -12.99 17.99
N PHE A 178 -4.63 -11.89 17.42
CA PHE A 178 -3.86 -10.64 17.37
C PHE A 178 -3.61 -10.07 18.77
N GLU A 179 -4.61 -10.12 19.65
CA GLU A 179 -4.44 -9.61 21.01
C GLU A 179 -3.46 -10.44 21.85
N LYS A 180 -3.32 -11.73 21.54
CA LYS A 180 -2.48 -12.67 22.29
C LYS A 180 -1.08 -12.85 21.71
N GLU A 181 -0.96 -12.92 20.39
CA GLU A 181 0.25 -13.40 19.69
C GLU A 181 0.85 -12.34 18.76
N ALA A 182 0.12 -11.27 18.43
CA ALA A 182 0.66 -10.13 17.71
C ALA A 182 1.08 -9.00 18.67
N ILE A 183 1.84 -8.02 18.16
CA ILE A 183 2.29 -6.87 18.95
C ILE A 183 1.48 -5.65 18.52
N GLU A 184 0.70 -5.07 19.43
CA GLU A 184 -0.08 -3.87 19.14
C GLU A 184 0.82 -2.63 19.02
N VAL A 185 0.63 -1.87 17.93
CA VAL A 185 1.30 -0.59 17.69
C VAL A 185 0.30 0.52 17.93
N LYS A 186 0.63 1.41 18.87
CA LYS A 186 -0.18 2.60 19.13
C LYS A 186 0.23 3.72 18.17
N GLU A 187 -0.77 4.38 17.61
CA GLU A 187 -0.55 5.57 16.80
C GLU A 187 0.04 6.69 17.66
N GLY A 188 1.10 7.33 17.17
CA GLY A 188 1.80 8.44 17.79
C GLY A 188 1.70 9.71 16.96
N TYR A 189 2.46 10.73 17.36
CA TYR A 189 2.56 11.98 16.59
C TYR A 189 3.71 11.95 15.59
N VAL A 190 4.94 11.70 16.08
CA VAL A 190 6.15 11.57 15.26
C VAL A 190 7.05 10.48 15.87
N PRO A 191 7.27 9.34 15.18
CA PRO A 191 6.56 8.92 13.97
C PRO A 191 5.09 8.55 14.26
N GLN A 192 4.26 8.46 13.22
CA GLN A 192 2.84 8.11 13.37
C GLN A 192 2.64 6.64 13.73
N LEU A 193 3.38 5.73 13.10
CA LEU A 193 3.32 4.29 13.40
C LEU A 193 4.71 3.77 13.76
N ASP A 194 5.08 3.90 15.03
CA ASP A 194 6.39 3.44 15.53
C ASP A 194 6.49 1.91 15.62
N TYR A 195 6.40 1.23 14.48
CA TYR A 195 6.46 -0.21 14.40
C TYR A 195 7.85 -0.77 14.75
N LEU A 196 8.92 0.03 14.65
CA LEU A 196 10.26 -0.43 15.02
C LEU A 196 10.37 -0.74 16.52
N LYS A 197 9.65 -0.01 17.37
CA LYS A 197 9.53 -0.36 18.80
C LYS A 197 8.93 -1.75 18.98
N ALA A 198 7.89 -2.08 18.22
CA ALA A 198 7.26 -3.39 18.28
C ALA A 198 8.20 -4.51 17.78
N ILE A 199 8.85 -4.32 16.63
CA ILE A 199 9.74 -5.38 16.09
C ILE A 199 11.05 -5.52 16.86
N THR A 200 11.43 -4.54 17.70
CA THR A 200 12.64 -4.66 18.54
C THR A 200 12.53 -5.89 19.47
N ALA A 201 11.32 -6.29 19.87
CA ALA A 201 11.08 -7.52 20.63
C ALA A 201 11.27 -8.81 19.80
N LEU A 202 11.32 -8.70 18.47
CA LEU A 202 11.52 -9.81 17.53
C LEU A 202 13.00 -9.95 17.10
N LEU A 203 13.88 -9.03 17.51
CA LEU A 203 15.29 -9.12 17.16
C LEU A 203 15.92 -10.31 17.90
N PRO A 204 16.78 -11.10 17.24
CA PRO A 204 17.56 -12.14 17.92
C PRO A 204 18.49 -11.50 18.96
N ILE A 205 18.69 -12.21 20.08
CA ILE A 205 19.59 -11.81 21.19
C ILE A 205 21.05 -11.99 20.79
#